data_AF-A0A7S1AA07-F1
#
_entry.id   AF-A0A7S1AA07-F1
#
_cell.length_a   1.000
_cell.length_b   1.000
_cell.length_c   1.000
_cell.angle_alpha   90.00
_cell.angle_beta   90.00
_cell.angle_gamma   90.00
#
_symmetry.space_group_name_H-M   'P 1'
#
loop_
_entity.id
_entity.type
_entity.pdbx_description
1 polymer ?
#
loop_
_entity_poly.entity_id
_entity_poly.type
_entity_poly.pdbx_seq_one_letter_code
_entity_poly.pdbx_strand_id
1 'polypeptide(L)'
;MFGVRSVLRRPFSVRPCPRRYAGEGQPQAMVNLSRERHESLLESEMVHFARALEPHPITLQEILAHRNADVLRKFLLEELPIRFARRVELIERQPAWDRTPHLRQVRKVYTDGFQMLRMVSQPEKDKFRRALRRITHRHDSVLKHVVRGTRHMKRSF
;
A
#
# COMPACT_ATOMS: atom_id res chain seq x y z
N MET A 1 -28.55 31.24 0.17
CA MET A 1 -27.88 31.07 1.48
C MET A 1 -27.48 29.60 1.62
N PHE A 2 -26.20 29.27 1.40
CA PHE A 2 -25.69 27.91 1.55
C PHE A 2 -25.02 27.76 2.91
N GLY A 3 -25.62 26.95 3.79
CA GLY A 3 -25.12 26.69 5.14
C GLY A 3 -23.94 25.74 5.13
N VAL A 4 -22.76 26.24 5.49
CA VAL A 4 -21.55 25.45 5.69
C VAL A 4 -21.65 24.75 7.05
N ARG A 5 -21.89 23.43 7.04
CA ARG A 5 -21.86 22.62 8.27
C ARG A 5 -20.42 22.35 8.66
N SER A 6 -19.97 23.02 9.72
CA SER A 6 -18.69 22.78 10.40
C SER A 6 -18.72 21.43 11.13
N VAL A 7 -17.96 20.46 10.61
CA VAL A 7 -17.74 19.17 11.29
C VAL A 7 -16.68 19.37 12.36
N LEU A 8 -17.12 19.46 13.62
CA LEU A 8 -16.24 19.45 14.78
C LEU A 8 -15.44 18.14 14.83
N ARG A 9 -14.13 18.24 14.57
CA ARG A 9 -13.15 17.17 14.77
C ARG A 9 -13.00 16.93 16.27
N ARG A 10 -13.31 15.72 16.74
CA ARG A 10 -13.01 15.31 18.12
C ARG A 10 -11.49 15.10 18.29
N PRO A 11 -10.90 15.50 19.41
CA PRO A 11 -9.50 15.24 19.70
C PRO A 11 -9.28 13.73 19.92
N PHE A 12 -8.24 13.20 19.28
CA PHE A 12 -7.79 11.82 19.47
C PHE A 12 -7.28 11.66 20.92
N SER A 13 -8.04 10.94 21.75
CA SER A 13 -7.58 10.50 23.06
C SER A 13 -6.75 9.22 22.88
N VAL A 14 -5.43 9.39 22.76
CA VAL A 14 -4.49 8.29 22.72
C VAL A 14 -4.25 7.84 24.16
N ARG A 15 -4.83 6.71 24.56
CA ARG A 15 -4.50 6.09 25.85
C ARG A 15 -3.02 5.67 25.82
N PRO A 16 -2.17 6.16 26.74
CA PRO A 16 -0.77 5.74 26.78
C PRO A 16 -0.71 4.26 27.21
N CYS A 17 -0.23 3.39 26.33
CA CYS A 17 0.19 2.06 26.72
C CYS A 17 1.37 2.19 27.71
N PRO A 18 1.37 1.46 28.85
CA PRO A 18 2.49 1.46 29.77
C PRO A 18 3.72 0.87 29.09
N ARG A 19 4.66 1.73 28.71
CA ARG A 19 5.90 1.40 28.02
C ARG A 19 6.95 1.01 29.08
N ARG A 20 6.86 -0.20 29.62
CA ARG A 20 7.93 -0.80 30.43
C ARG A 20 8.72 -1.76 29.56
N TYR A 21 9.82 -1.30 28.95
CA TYR A 21 10.99 -2.13 28.66
C TYR A 21 12.23 -1.23 28.57
N ALA A 22 12.90 -1.03 29.70
CA ALA A 22 14.33 -0.72 29.72
C ALA A 22 15.04 -2.07 29.54
N GLY A 23 15.32 -2.41 28.29
CA GLY A 23 15.95 -3.68 27.92
C GLY A 23 17.13 -3.40 27.02
N GLU A 24 18.32 -3.72 27.53
CA GLU A 24 19.57 -3.84 26.79
C GLU A 24 19.36 -4.66 25.51
N GLY A 25 20.02 -4.27 24.42
CA GLY A 25 19.80 -4.80 23.09
C GLY A 25 20.01 -6.31 23.00
N GLN A 26 18.92 -7.07 23.11
CA GLN A 26 18.96 -8.49 22.79
C GLN A 26 19.26 -8.66 21.30
N PRO A 27 20.17 -9.58 20.93
CA PRO A 27 20.43 -9.91 19.53
C PRO A 27 19.12 -10.37 18.90
N GLN A 28 18.76 -9.77 17.75
CA GLN A 28 17.55 -10.09 17.02
C GLN A 28 17.58 -11.58 16.68
N ALA A 29 16.77 -12.39 17.38
CA ALA A 29 16.63 -13.80 17.11
C ALA A 29 16.13 -13.97 15.67
N MET A 30 16.95 -14.59 14.84
CA MET A 30 16.64 -14.81 13.43
C MET A 30 15.59 -15.93 13.33
N VAL A 31 14.36 -15.59 12.95
CA VAL A 31 13.28 -16.56 12.81
C VAL A 31 13.24 -17.05 11.37
N ASN A 32 13.52 -18.34 11.15
CA ASN A 32 13.38 -18.98 9.85
C ASN A 32 11.90 -19.31 9.59
N LEU A 33 11.28 -18.63 8.62
CA LEU A 33 9.90 -18.87 8.20
C LEU A 33 9.86 -19.68 6.90
N SER A 34 8.92 -20.61 6.80
CA SER A 34 8.61 -21.24 5.52
C SER A 34 8.09 -20.20 4.53
N ARG A 35 8.32 -20.45 3.24
CA ARG A 35 7.85 -19.57 2.16
C ARG A 35 6.34 -19.35 2.19
N GLU A 36 5.58 -20.43 2.37
CA GLU A 36 4.11 -20.38 2.44
C GLU A 36 3.63 -19.50 3.60
N ARG A 37 4.28 -19.61 4.76
CA ARG A 37 3.95 -18.78 5.92
C ARG A 37 4.29 -17.32 5.68
N HIS A 38 5.42 -17.03 5.04
CA HIS A 38 5.79 -15.67 4.66
C HIS A 38 4.78 -15.05 3.69
N GLU A 39 4.35 -15.80 2.67
CA GLU A 39 3.31 -15.36 1.72
C GLU A 39 1.97 -15.13 2.43
N SER A 40 1.57 -16.03 3.33
CA SER A 40 0.35 -15.87 4.14
C SER A 40 0.40 -14.64 5.06
N LEU A 41 1.56 -14.31 5.62
CA LEU A 41 1.73 -13.11 6.46
C LEU A 41 1.61 -11.84 5.62
N LEU A 42 2.19 -11.81 4.43
CA LEU A 42 2.09 -10.67 3.51
C LEU A 42 0.65 -10.44 3.03
N GLU A 43 -0.08 -11.50 2.68
CA GLU A 43 -1.50 -11.38 2.31
C GLU A 43 -2.34 -10.88 3.50
N SER A 44 -2.08 -11.39 4.72
CA SER A 44 -2.77 -10.91 5.94
C SER A 44 -2.46 -9.44 6.23
N GLU A 45 -1.21 -9.02 6.07
CA GLU A 45 -0.81 -7.61 6.20
C GLU A 45 -1.52 -6.74 5.17
N MET A 46 -1.56 -7.17 3.91
CA MET A 46 -2.25 -6.43 2.84
C MET A 46 -3.74 -6.27 3.14
N VAL A 47 -4.42 -7.32 3.63
CA VAL A 47 -5.83 -7.23 4.08
C VAL A 47 -5.99 -6.22 5.22
N HIS A 48 -5.06 -6.21 6.19
CA HIS A 48 -5.07 -5.22 7.27
C HIS A 48 -4.92 -3.80 6.72
N PHE A 49 -3.97 -3.55 5.83
CA PHE A 49 -3.75 -2.24 5.23
C PHE A 49 -4.96 -1.75 4.42
N ALA A 50 -5.64 -2.65 3.69
CA ALA A 50 -6.81 -2.29 2.91
C ALA A 50 -7.98 -1.83 3.80
N ARG A 51 -8.22 -2.54 4.90
CA ARG A 51 -9.42 -2.39 5.74
C ARG A 51 -9.25 -1.42 6.91
N ALA A 52 -8.08 -1.43 7.56
CA ALA A 52 -7.85 -0.68 8.78
C ALA A 52 -7.30 0.74 8.55
N LEU A 53 -6.67 0.96 7.39
CA LEU A 53 -5.97 2.22 7.09
C LEU A 53 -6.66 2.97 5.94
N GLU A 54 -6.77 4.28 6.09
CA GLU A 54 -7.30 5.21 5.09
C GLU A 54 -6.14 5.98 4.44
N PRO A 55 -6.05 6.06 3.09
CA PRO A 55 -5.07 6.89 2.42
C PRO A 55 -5.25 8.35 2.77
N HIS A 56 -4.15 9.03 3.08
CA HIS A 56 -4.14 10.45 3.32
C HIS A 56 -4.28 11.23 1.99
N PRO A 57 -5.37 11.99 1.76
CA PRO A 57 -5.47 12.81 0.55
C PRO A 57 -4.41 13.92 0.61
N ILE A 58 -3.65 14.08 -0.48
CA ILE A 58 -2.66 15.16 -0.62
C ILE A 58 -3.14 16.11 -1.70
N THR A 59 -3.06 17.40 -1.42
CA THR A 59 -3.31 18.49 -2.35
C THR A 59 -2.07 18.79 -3.21
N LEU A 60 -2.27 19.40 -4.38
CA LEU A 60 -1.15 19.84 -5.21
C LEU A 60 -0.24 20.84 -4.46
N GLN A 61 -0.83 21.72 -3.65
CA GLN A 61 -0.08 22.68 -2.84
C GLN A 61 0.85 21.98 -1.84
N GLU A 62 0.38 20.94 -1.15
CA GLU A 62 1.21 20.16 -0.23
C GLU A 62 2.35 19.45 -0.97
N ILE A 63 2.11 18.92 -2.17
CA ILE A 63 3.17 18.31 -2.99
C ILE A 63 4.25 19.35 -3.35
N LEU A 64 3.84 20.54 -3.81
CA LEU A 64 4.77 21.62 -4.17
C LEU A 64 5.51 22.20 -2.95
N ALA A 65 4.91 22.12 -1.76
CA ALA A 65 5.51 22.56 -0.52
C ALA A 65 6.62 21.61 0.01
N HIS A 66 6.69 20.36 -0.48
CA HIS A 66 7.72 19.42 -0.04
C HIS A 66 9.09 19.78 -0.61
N ARG A 67 9.93 20.43 0.21
CA ARG A 67 11.33 20.73 -0.11
C ARG A 67 12.31 19.64 0.35
N ASN A 68 11.86 18.75 1.23
CA ASN A 68 12.71 17.72 1.83
C ASN A 68 12.36 16.32 1.29
N ALA A 69 13.30 15.74 0.55
CA ALA A 69 13.15 14.41 -0.04
C ALA A 69 12.99 13.28 1.00
N ASP A 70 13.56 13.44 2.20
CA ASP A 70 13.46 12.43 3.26
C ASP A 70 12.06 12.40 3.89
N VAL A 71 11.44 13.57 4.06
CA VAL A 71 10.05 13.68 4.53
C VAL A 71 9.12 13.04 3.50
N LEU A 72 9.29 13.39 2.21
CA LEU A 72 8.50 12.79 1.14
C LEU A 72 8.68 11.27 1.05
N ARG A 73 9.92 10.79 1.18
CA ARG A 73 10.21 9.35 1.17
C ARG A 73 9.52 8.62 2.32
N LYS A 74 9.60 9.16 3.55
CA LYS A 74 8.92 8.58 4.71
C LYS A 74 7.42 8.50 4.46
N PHE A 75 6.83 9.60 4.00
CA PHE A 75 5.43 9.66 3.62
C PHE A 75 5.07 8.59 2.58
N LEU A 76 5.85 8.45 1.50
CA LEU A 76 5.57 7.46 0.44
C LEU A 76 5.72 6.01 0.90
N LEU A 77 6.68 5.72 1.80
CA LEU A 77 6.84 4.38 2.39
C LEU A 77 5.65 3.99 3.28
N GLU A 78 4.98 4.96 3.89
CA GLU A 78 3.77 4.75 4.69
C GLU A 78 2.52 4.64 3.78
N GLU A 79 2.39 5.54 2.81
CA GLU A 79 1.16 5.71 2.03
C GLU A 79 1.00 4.78 0.82
N LEU A 80 2.06 4.49 0.08
CA LEU A 80 1.95 3.65 -1.11
C LEU A 80 1.48 2.21 -0.79
N PRO A 81 1.96 1.55 0.28
CA PRO A 81 1.43 0.23 0.66
C PRO A 81 -0.08 0.25 0.95
N ILE A 82 -0.59 1.27 1.64
CA ILE A 82 -2.03 1.43 1.91
C ILE A 82 -2.81 1.50 0.59
N ARG A 83 -2.33 2.31 -0.34
CA ARG A 83 -2.97 2.49 -1.66
C ARG A 83 -2.94 1.22 -2.48
N PHE A 84 -1.83 0.48 -2.49
CA PHE A 84 -1.73 -0.78 -3.22
C PHE A 84 -2.64 -1.86 -2.65
N ALA A 85 -2.67 -2.00 -1.32
CA ALA A 85 -3.58 -2.92 -0.64
C ALA A 85 -5.05 -2.66 -1.02
N ARG A 86 -5.47 -1.39 -1.00
CA ARG A 86 -6.83 -1.01 -1.43
C ARG A 86 -7.10 -1.27 -2.90
N ARG A 87 -6.12 -1.02 -3.78
CA ARG A 87 -6.28 -1.33 -5.20
C ARG A 87 -6.44 -2.82 -5.44
N VAL A 88 -5.69 -3.67 -4.72
CA VAL A 88 -5.88 -5.13 -4.73
C VAL A 88 -7.29 -5.49 -4.29
N GLU A 89 -7.74 -4.98 -3.14
CA GLU A 89 -9.09 -5.24 -2.64
C GLU A 89 -10.18 -4.83 -3.64
N LEU A 90 -10.05 -3.68 -4.31
CA LEU A 90 -11.00 -3.23 -5.32
C LEU A 90 -11.05 -4.13 -6.56
N ILE A 91 -9.90 -4.70 -6.97
CA ILE A 91 -9.83 -5.68 -8.06
C ILE A 91 -10.52 -6.97 -7.64
N GLU A 92 -10.26 -7.44 -6.43
CA GLU A 92 -10.83 -8.68 -5.89
C GLU A 92 -12.35 -8.61 -5.67
N ARG A 93 -12.89 -7.41 -5.48
CA ARG A 93 -14.34 -7.16 -5.42
C ARG A 93 -15.04 -7.27 -6.78
N GLN A 94 -14.30 -7.31 -7.90
CA GLN A 94 -14.91 -7.46 -9.21
C GLN A 94 -15.35 -8.91 -9.44
N PRO A 95 -16.50 -9.16 -10.07
CA PRO A 95 -16.95 -10.51 -10.36
C PRO A 95 -15.99 -11.21 -11.34
N ALA A 96 -15.69 -12.49 -11.09
CA ALA A 96 -14.82 -13.31 -11.94
C ALA A 96 -13.44 -12.69 -12.23
N TRP A 97 -12.91 -11.86 -11.33
CA TRP A 97 -11.58 -11.26 -11.48
C TRP A 97 -10.47 -12.33 -11.58
N ASP A 98 -10.64 -13.42 -10.84
CA ASP A 98 -9.77 -14.59 -10.74
C ASP A 98 -9.75 -15.40 -12.04
N ARG A 99 -10.86 -15.39 -12.78
CA ARG A 99 -10.99 -16.03 -14.09
C ARG A 99 -10.51 -15.15 -15.23
N THR A 100 -10.41 -13.83 -15.01
CA THR A 100 -9.99 -12.87 -16.03
C THR A 100 -8.47 -12.70 -16.01
N PRO A 101 -7.70 -13.23 -16.99
CA PRO A 101 -6.23 -13.26 -16.91
C PRO A 101 -5.62 -11.87 -16.79
N HIS A 102 -6.25 -10.87 -17.41
CA HIS A 102 -5.79 -9.49 -17.33
C HIS A 102 -5.98 -8.87 -15.95
N LEU A 103 -7.07 -9.16 -15.24
CA LEU A 103 -7.27 -8.63 -13.88
C LEU A 103 -6.34 -9.31 -12.87
N ARG A 104 -6.09 -10.63 -13.02
CA ARG A 104 -5.04 -11.31 -12.28
C ARG A 104 -3.67 -10.66 -12.46
N GLN A 105 -3.34 -10.27 -13.69
CA GLN A 105 -2.07 -9.58 -13.96
C GLN A 105 -2.01 -8.21 -13.26
N VAL A 106 -3.11 -7.45 -13.25
CA VAL A 106 -3.19 -6.17 -12.54
C VAL A 106 -3.04 -6.38 -11.03
N ARG A 107 -3.76 -7.36 -10.44
CA ARG A 107 -3.60 -7.73 -9.03
C ARG A 107 -2.14 -8.02 -8.71
N LYS A 108 -1.51 -8.88 -9.52
CA LYS A 108 -0.10 -9.26 -9.33
C LYS A 108 0.84 -8.04 -9.34
N VAL A 109 0.65 -7.09 -10.26
CA VAL A 109 1.48 -5.88 -10.32
C VAL A 109 1.37 -5.05 -9.03
N TYR A 110 0.17 -4.90 -8.47
CA TYR A 110 -0.03 -4.20 -7.21
C TYR A 110 0.52 -4.97 -5.99
N THR A 111 0.30 -6.29 -5.93
CA THR A 111 0.85 -7.15 -4.86
C THR A 111 2.39 -7.13 -4.88
N ASP A 112 3.01 -7.29 -6.05
CA ASP A 112 4.47 -7.20 -6.19
C ASP A 112 4.98 -5.82 -5.71
N GLY A 113 4.27 -4.74 -6.07
CA GLY A 113 4.62 -3.38 -5.64
C GLY A 113 4.51 -3.17 -4.13
N PHE A 114 3.48 -3.73 -3.51
CA PHE A 114 3.30 -3.73 -2.05
C PHE A 114 4.48 -4.41 -1.38
N GLN A 115 4.79 -5.65 -1.78
CA GLN A 115 5.90 -6.42 -1.22
C GLN A 115 7.24 -5.71 -1.39
N MET A 116 7.51 -5.14 -2.57
CA MET A 116 8.75 -4.39 -2.81
C MET A 116 8.94 -3.24 -1.83
N LEU A 117 7.87 -2.51 -1.49
CA LEU A 117 7.96 -1.39 -0.55
C LEU A 117 8.11 -1.88 0.90
N ARG A 118 7.43 -2.97 1.28
CA ARG A 118 7.54 -3.56 2.62
C ARG A 118 8.93 -4.11 2.93
N MET A 119 9.66 -4.55 1.91
CA MET A 119 11.04 -5.03 2.05
C MET A 119 12.10 -3.93 2.15
N VAL A 120 11.74 -2.66 1.95
CA VAL A 120 12.69 -1.54 2.01
C VAL A 120 12.71 -0.95 3.41
N SER A 121 13.88 -0.96 4.05
CA SER A 121 14.04 -0.31 5.36
C SER A 121 14.24 1.20 5.21
N GLN A 122 13.76 1.98 6.20
CA GLN A 122 13.85 3.45 6.18
C GLN A 122 15.25 4.05 6.01
N PRO A 123 16.38 3.47 6.46
CA PRO A 123 17.70 4.06 6.15
C PRO A 123 18.12 3.89 4.68
N GLU A 124 17.50 2.97 3.92
CA GLU A 124 18.02 2.49 2.63
C GLU A 124 17.50 3.30 1.41
N LYS A 125 17.93 4.56 1.30
CA LYS A 125 17.51 5.51 0.25
C LYS A 125 17.62 4.93 -1.18
N ASP A 126 18.71 4.26 -1.50
CA ASP A 126 18.92 3.74 -2.86
C ASP A 126 18.03 2.53 -3.17
N LYS A 127 17.78 1.66 -2.19
CA LYS A 127 16.85 0.55 -2.35
C LYS A 127 15.44 1.08 -2.60
N PHE A 128 15.02 2.12 -1.87
CA PHE A 128 13.75 2.80 -2.12
C PHE A 128 13.65 3.35 -3.55
N ARG A 129 14.65 4.10 -4.01
CA ARG A 129 14.67 4.66 -5.37
C ARG A 129 14.62 3.58 -6.45
N ARG A 130 15.31 2.44 -6.25
CA ARG A 130 15.26 1.30 -7.16
C ARG A 130 13.89 0.60 -7.14
N ALA A 131 13.30 0.43 -5.96
CA ALA A 131 11.97 -0.14 -5.81
C ALA A 131 10.93 0.71 -6.54
N LEU A 132 10.91 2.04 -6.33
CA LEU A 132 10.01 2.94 -7.03
C LEU A 132 10.16 2.87 -8.55
N ARG A 133 11.40 2.91 -9.08
CA ARG A 133 11.61 2.81 -10.53
C ARG A 133 11.07 1.50 -11.11
N ARG A 134 11.29 0.38 -10.42
CA ARG A 134 10.76 -0.93 -10.82
C ARG A 134 9.22 -0.96 -10.76
N ILE A 135 8.64 -0.38 -9.72
CA ILE A 135 7.19 -0.28 -9.54
C ILE A 135 6.60 0.53 -10.69
N THR A 136 7.11 1.74 -10.96
CA THR A 136 6.63 2.60 -12.05
C THR A 136 6.70 1.87 -13.38
N HIS A 137 7.84 1.28 -13.72
CA HIS A 137 8.00 0.57 -14.99
C HIS A 137 7.04 -0.62 -15.14
N ARG A 138 6.81 -1.40 -14.06
CA ARG A 138 5.84 -2.50 -14.09
C ARG A 138 4.40 -2.00 -14.26
N HIS A 139 4.10 -0.76 -13.87
CA HIS A 139 2.77 -0.18 -13.99
C HIS A 139 2.46 0.36 -15.40
N ASP A 140 3.45 0.49 -16.29
CA ASP A 140 3.27 1.00 -17.66
C ASP A 140 2.23 0.19 -18.46
N SER A 141 2.09 -1.11 -18.16
CA SER A 141 1.15 -2.01 -18.83
C SER A 141 -0.20 -2.17 -18.10
N VAL A 142 -0.34 -1.64 -16.88
CA VAL A 142 -1.54 -1.86 -16.05
C VAL A 142 -2.80 -1.37 -16.74
N LEU A 143 -2.77 -0.16 -17.32
CA LEU A 143 -3.93 0.39 -18.01
C LEU A 143 -4.38 -0.50 -19.19
N LYS A 144 -3.43 -1.05 -19.95
CA LYS A 144 -3.72 -1.97 -21.06
C LYS A 144 -4.42 -3.23 -20.54
N HIS A 145 -3.95 -3.78 -19.42
CA HIS A 145 -4.60 -4.94 -18.79
C HIS A 145 -5.99 -4.62 -18.24
N VAL A 146 -6.17 -3.47 -17.58
CA VAL A 146 -7.49 -3.05 -17.08
C VAL A 146 -8.48 -2.95 -18.23
N VAL A 147 -8.14 -2.25 -19.32
CA VAL A 147 -9.03 -2.09 -20.49
C VAL A 147 -9.35 -3.42 -21.15
N ARG A 148 -8.37 -4.32 -21.30
CA ARG A 148 -8.62 -5.65 -21.88
C ARG A 148 -9.45 -6.52 -20.94
N GLY A 149 -9.22 -6.46 -19.63
CA GLY A 149 -9.97 -7.18 -18.61
C GLY A 149 -11.44 -6.76 -18.58
N THR A 150 -11.72 -5.45 -18.54
CA THR A 150 -13.09 -4.96 -18.53
C THR A 150 -13.85 -5.28 -19.83
N ARG A 151 -13.17 -5.21 -20.98
CA ARG A 151 -13.75 -5.66 -22.27
C ARG A 151 -14.07 -7.16 -22.27
N HIS A 152 -13.19 -7.98 -21.71
CA HIS A 152 -13.43 -9.42 -21.59
C HIS A 152 -14.64 -9.69 -20.70
N MET A 153 -14.70 -9.06 -19.51
CA MET A 153 -15.85 -9.20 -18.61
C MET A 153 -17.17 -8.81 -19.27
N LYS A 154 -17.21 -7.66 -19.98
CA LYS A 154 -18.42 -7.19 -20.67
C LYS A 154 -18.95 -8.17 -21.72
N ARG A 155 -18.10 -9.01 -22.32
CA ARG A 155 -18.50 -10.00 -23.33
C ARG A 155 -19.02 -11.31 -22.73
N SER A 156 -18.74 -11.54 -21.45
CA SER A 156 -19.13 -12.75 -20.73
C SER A 156 -20.46 -12.59 -19.97
N PHE A 157 -21.05 -11.38 -20.03
CA PHE A 157 -22.41 -11.06 -19.57
C PHE A 157 -23.28 -10.76 -20.79
#